data_AF-A0A5C1E794-F1
#
_entry.id   AF-A0A5C1E794-F1
#
_cell.length_a   1.000
_cell.length_b   1.000
_cell.length_c   1.000
_cell.angle_alpha   90.00
_cell.angle_beta   90.00
_cell.angle_gamma   90.00
#
_symmetry.space_group_name_H-M   'P 1'
#
loop_
_entity.id
_entity.type
_entity.pdbx_description
1 polymer ?
#
loop_
_entity_poly.entity_id
_entity_poly.type
_entity_poly.pdbx_seq_one_letter_code
_entity_poly.pdbx_strand_id
1 'polypeptide(L)'
;MRDMREFEGSLKKCMGDVELFQHEYDAYVDLAYNVGGAAVCKSSIPRKLQAEQYEAACRTILDFRKAQGRDCSLPENRRICGGIWTRRQEMAHLCLTGEYPS
;
A
#
# COMPACT_ATOMS: atom_id res chain seq x y z
N MET A 1 -4.63 19.88 8.32
CA MET A 1 -4.88 18.58 9.00
C MET A 1 -6.30 18.06 8.71
N ARG A 2 -6.70 17.93 7.42
CA ARG A 2 -8.03 17.39 7.03
C ARG A 2 -7.95 16.03 6.33
N ASP A 3 -6.79 15.67 5.79
CA ASP A 3 -6.67 14.48 4.95
C ASP A 3 -6.54 13.14 5.70
N MET A 4 -5.74 13.07 6.77
CA MET A 4 -5.42 11.79 7.43
C MET A 4 -6.65 11.04 7.98
N ARG A 5 -7.56 11.75 8.67
CA ARG A 5 -8.78 11.15 9.26
C ARG A 5 -9.79 10.69 8.21
N GLU A 6 -9.87 11.38 7.07
CA GLU A 6 -10.76 10.98 5.97
C GLU A 6 -10.22 9.70 5.29
N PHE A 7 -8.90 9.61 5.08
CA PHE A 7 -8.28 8.42 4.51
C PHE A 7 -8.39 7.20 5.43
N GLU A 8 -8.08 7.34 6.71
CA GLU A 8 -8.24 6.27 7.72
C GLU A 8 -9.69 5.76 7.77
N GLY A 9 -10.66 6.67 7.80
CA GLY A 9 -12.08 6.32 7.79
C GLY A 9 -12.52 5.59 6.51
N SER A 10 -11.95 5.95 5.36
CA SER A 10 -12.24 5.28 4.08
C SER A 10 -11.60 3.88 3.97
N LEU A 11 -10.38 3.72 4.50
CA LEU A 11 -9.67 2.44 4.51
C LEU A 11 -10.36 1.43 5.42
N LYS A 12 -10.69 1.82 6.66
CA LYS A 12 -11.42 0.95 7.59
C LYS A 12 -12.74 0.46 7.00
N LYS A 13 -13.46 1.32 6.27
CA LYS A 13 -14.74 0.94 5.63
C LYS A 13 -14.58 -0.16 4.57
N CYS A 14 -13.50 -0.15 3.79
CA CYS A 14 -13.35 -1.11 2.70
C CYS A 14 -12.57 -2.36 3.10
N MET A 15 -11.62 -2.26 4.03
CA MET A 15 -10.93 -3.42 4.60
C MET A 15 -11.89 -4.31 5.38
N GLY A 16 -12.89 -3.70 6.04
CA GLY A 16 -13.84 -4.41 6.89
C GLY A 16 -13.31 -4.59 8.31
N ASP A 17 -13.98 -5.44 9.07
CA ASP A 17 -13.55 -5.81 10.42
C ASP A 17 -12.47 -6.88 10.32
N VAL A 18 -11.22 -6.44 10.11
CA VAL A 18 -10.03 -7.29 10.02
C VAL A 18 -9.05 -6.84 11.11
N GLU A 19 -8.51 -7.81 11.85
CA GLU A 19 -7.43 -7.53 12.79
C GLU A 19 -6.13 -7.36 12.00
N LEU A 20 -5.50 -6.20 12.14
CA LEU A 20 -4.22 -5.88 11.53
C LEU A 20 -3.21 -5.56 12.62
N PHE A 21 -1.96 -5.96 12.40
CA PHE A 21 -0.86 -5.39 13.16
C PHE A 21 -0.68 -3.92 12.80
N GLN A 22 -0.13 -3.13 13.74
CA GLN A 22 0.07 -1.69 13.54
C GLN A 22 0.89 -1.40 12.27
N HIS A 23 1.95 -2.18 12.01
CA HIS A 23 2.81 -1.99 10.85
C HIS A 23 2.10 -2.27 9.52
N GLU A 24 1.15 -3.22 9.49
CA GLU A 24 0.34 -3.49 8.30
C GLU A 24 -0.60 -2.33 8.03
N TYR A 25 -1.29 -1.85 9.07
CA TYR A 25 -2.17 -0.70 8.98
C TYR A 25 -1.42 0.55 8.50
N ASP A 26 -0.26 0.84 9.10
CA ASP A 26 0.60 1.97 8.72
C ASP A 26 1.00 1.87 7.24
N ALA A 27 1.43 0.69 6.77
CA ALA A 27 1.81 0.50 5.37
C ALA A 27 0.65 0.76 4.40
N TYR A 28 -0.58 0.35 4.75
CA TYR A 28 -1.75 0.62 3.91
C TYR A 28 -2.22 2.08 3.97
N VAL A 29 -2.11 2.75 5.12
CA VAL A 29 -2.38 4.18 5.24
C VAL A 29 -1.40 4.98 4.39
N ASP A 30 -0.11 4.64 4.47
CA ASP A 30 0.95 5.26 3.68
C ASP A 30 0.75 5.05 2.18
N LEU A 31 0.33 3.84 1.79
CA LEU A 31 -0.04 3.54 0.41
C LEU A 31 -1.24 4.41 -0.02
N ALA A 32 -2.31 4.45 0.76
CA ALA A 32 -3.51 5.22 0.45
C ALA A 32 -3.27 6.73 0.37
N TYR A 33 -2.37 7.28 1.19
CA TYR A 33 -1.93 8.65 1.06
C TYR A 33 -1.24 8.91 -0.29
N ASN A 34 -0.52 7.91 -0.80
CA ASN A 34 0.26 8.05 -2.02
C ASN A 34 -0.54 7.78 -3.32
N VAL A 35 -1.46 6.82 -3.31
CA VAL A 35 -2.22 6.41 -4.52
C VAL A 35 -3.72 6.72 -4.42
N GLY A 36 -4.18 7.21 -3.28
CA GLY A 36 -5.59 7.43 -2.96
C GLY A 36 -6.25 6.20 -2.34
N GLY A 37 -7.01 6.39 -1.26
CA GLY A 37 -7.74 5.30 -0.57
C GLY A 37 -8.69 4.53 -1.48
N ALA A 38 -9.36 5.19 -2.43
CA ALA A 38 -10.23 4.52 -3.40
C ALA A 38 -9.49 3.52 -4.30
N ALA A 39 -8.21 3.78 -4.65
CA ALA A 39 -7.40 2.85 -5.43
C ALA A 39 -7.03 1.62 -4.60
N VAL A 40 -6.69 1.81 -3.32
CA VAL A 40 -6.44 0.71 -2.37
C VAL A 40 -7.69 -0.13 -2.18
N CYS A 41 -8.84 0.49 -1.95
CA CYS A 41 -10.12 -0.22 -1.77
C CYS A 41 -10.58 -0.99 -3.00
N LYS A 42 -10.21 -0.57 -4.21
CA LYS A 42 -10.53 -1.28 -5.47
C LYS A 42 -9.53 -2.38 -5.83
N SER A 43 -8.41 -2.46 -5.12
CA SER A 43 -7.40 -3.50 -5.34
C SER A 43 -7.83 -4.86 -4.77
N SER A 44 -6.96 -5.87 -4.88
CA SER A 44 -7.20 -7.15 -4.20
C SER A 44 -6.90 -7.11 -2.70
N ILE A 45 -6.33 -6.03 -2.15
CA ILE A 45 -5.94 -5.94 -0.73
C ILE A 45 -7.12 -6.26 0.20
N PRO A 46 -8.29 -5.57 0.14
CA PRO A 46 -9.36 -5.83 1.09
C PRO A 46 -9.87 -7.28 1.06
N ARG A 47 -9.99 -7.85 -0.14
CA ARG A 47 -10.42 -9.24 -0.32
C ARG A 47 -9.43 -10.23 0.27
N LYS A 48 -8.12 -9.97 0.13
CA LYS A 48 -7.06 -10.81 0.70
C LYS A 48 -7.06 -10.70 2.23
N LEU A 49 -7.24 -9.50 2.78
CA LEU A 49 -7.36 -9.29 4.23
C LEU A 49 -8.57 -10.03 4.81
N GLN A 50 -9.74 -9.93 4.17
CA GLN A 50 -10.95 -10.66 4.60
C GLN A 50 -10.81 -12.19 4.49
N ALA A 51 -9.88 -12.66 3.65
CA ALA A 51 -9.55 -14.07 3.52
C ALA A 51 -8.36 -14.48 4.42
N GLU A 52 -7.94 -13.63 5.35
CA GLU A 52 -6.79 -13.83 6.25
C GLU A 52 -5.45 -14.07 5.52
N GLN A 53 -5.37 -13.63 4.26
CA GLN A 53 -4.16 -13.75 3.43
C GLN A 53 -3.26 -12.51 3.61
N TYR A 54 -2.86 -12.23 4.84
CA TYR A 54 -2.13 -11.01 5.22
C TYR A 54 -0.84 -10.79 4.42
N GLU A 55 0.01 -11.81 4.31
CA GLU A 55 1.25 -11.71 3.50
C GLU A 55 0.96 -11.39 2.03
N ALA A 56 -0.07 -12.03 1.45
CA ALA A 56 -0.46 -11.79 0.07
C ALA A 56 -1.05 -10.39 -0.12
N ALA A 57 -1.75 -9.86 0.89
CA ALA A 57 -2.23 -8.49 0.91
C ALA A 57 -1.04 -7.51 0.93
N CYS A 58 -0.06 -7.71 1.82
CA CYS A 58 1.16 -6.90 1.87
C CYS A 58 1.92 -6.90 0.53
N ARG A 59 2.10 -8.08 -0.10
CA ARG A 59 2.77 -8.17 -1.41
C ARG A 59 2.03 -7.44 -2.53
N THR A 60 0.72 -7.23 -2.40
CA THR A 60 -0.09 -6.47 -3.39
C THR A 60 0.32 -5.00 -3.47
N ILE A 61 0.99 -4.45 -2.45
CA ILE A 61 1.54 -3.09 -2.48
C ILE A 61 2.47 -2.89 -3.70
N LEU A 62 3.18 -3.94 -4.12
CA LEU A 62 4.08 -3.91 -5.27
C LEU A 62 3.37 -3.77 -6.62
N ASP A 63 2.06 -4.02 -6.70
CA ASP A 63 1.27 -3.82 -7.92
C ASP A 63 1.05 -2.33 -8.22
N PHE A 64 1.19 -1.46 -7.22
CA PHE A 64 1.10 0.01 -7.34
C PHE A 64 2.40 0.64 -7.84
N ARG A 65 3.09 -0.06 -8.75
CA ARG A 65 4.36 0.35 -9.37
C ARG A 65 4.21 1.23 -10.61
N LYS A 66 2.99 1.43 -11.11
CA LYS A 66 2.75 2.22 -12.31
C LYS A 66 2.50 3.69 -12.00
N ALA A 67 3.16 4.58 -12.73
CA ALA A 67 2.93 6.02 -12.67
C ALA A 67 3.00 6.63 -14.06
N GLN A 68 2.04 7.50 -14.41
CA GLN A 68 1.96 8.17 -15.73
C GLN A 68 2.08 7.20 -16.92
N GLY A 69 1.46 6.02 -16.82
CA GLY A 69 1.50 4.98 -17.85
C GLY A 69 2.81 4.17 -17.94
N ARG A 70 3.78 4.44 -17.07
CA ARG A 70 5.08 3.75 -17.03
C ARG A 70 5.13 2.75 -15.88
N ASP A 71 5.83 1.65 -16.08
CA ASP A 71 6.14 0.70 -15.00
C ASP A 71 7.46 1.11 -14.33
N CYS A 72 7.40 1.56 -13.08
CA CYS A 72 8.54 2.10 -12.35
C CYS A 72 9.50 1.03 -11.82
N SER A 73 9.13 -0.26 -11.90
CA SER A 73 10.06 -1.34 -11.58
C SER A 73 11.09 -1.59 -12.67
N LEU A 74 10.85 -1.07 -13.88
CA LEU A 74 11.72 -1.30 -15.03
C LEU A 74 12.96 -0.38 -15.00
N PRO A 75 14.17 -0.90 -15.30
CA PRO A 75 15.42 -0.13 -15.27
C PRO A 75 15.40 1.14 -16.12
N GLU A 76 14.74 1.12 -17.28
CA GLU A 76 14.59 2.26 -18.18
C GLU A 76 13.81 3.42 -17.56
N ASN A 77 12.93 3.16 -16.59
CA ASN A 77 12.14 4.18 -15.91
C ASN A 77 12.77 4.60 -14.56
N ARG A 78 13.91 4.01 -14.17
CA ARG A 78 14.54 4.24 -12.86
C ARG A 78 14.82 5.72 -12.57
N ARG A 79 15.26 6.48 -13.56
CA ARG A 79 15.52 7.93 -13.40
C ARG A 79 14.25 8.79 -13.35
N ILE A 80 13.13 8.28 -13.87
CA ILE A 80 11.87 9.03 -13.98
C ILE A 80 11.01 8.79 -12.74
N CYS A 81 10.86 7.53 -12.34
CA CYS A 81 9.97 7.15 -11.25
C CYS A 81 10.50 6.00 -10.38
N GLY A 82 11.80 5.69 -10.43
CA GLY A 82 12.40 4.65 -9.61
C GLY A 82 12.17 4.85 -8.10
N GLY A 83 12.07 6.10 -7.63
CA GLY A 83 11.71 6.40 -6.24
C GLY A 83 10.33 5.89 -5.83
N ILE A 84 9.35 5.85 -6.75
CA ILE A 84 8.04 5.24 -6.48
C ILE A 84 8.22 3.74 -6.23
N TRP A 85 9.02 3.05 -7.06
CA TRP A 85 9.27 1.63 -6.90
C TRP A 85 10.03 1.30 -5.61
N THR A 86 11.02 2.11 -5.24
CA THR A 86 11.70 1.99 -3.93
C THR A 86 10.69 2.12 -2.79
N ARG A 87 9.82 3.14 -2.82
CA ARG A 87 8.80 3.35 -1.78
C ARG A 87 7.82 2.19 -1.67
N ARG A 88 7.43 1.53 -2.78
CA ARG A 88 6.57 0.33 -2.72
C ARG A 88 7.27 -0.85 -2.07
N GLN A 89 8.56 -1.02 -2.31
CA GLN A 89 9.35 -2.08 -1.67
C GLN A 89 9.48 -1.82 -0.16
N GLU A 90 9.75 -0.58 0.24
CA GLU A 90 9.82 -0.18 1.66
C GLU A 90 8.49 -0.41 2.38
N MET A 91 7.36 0.02 1.79
CA MET A 91 6.03 -0.22 2.33
C MET A 91 5.70 -1.73 2.44
N ALA A 92 6.03 -2.50 1.40
CA ALA A 92 5.79 -3.95 1.42
C ALA A 92 6.67 -4.65 2.46
N HIS A 93 7.91 -4.19 2.64
CA HIS A 93 8.82 -4.67 3.68
C HIS A 93 8.25 -4.38 5.07
N LEU A 94 7.90 -3.13 5.37
CA LEU A 94 7.26 -2.74 6.63
C LEU A 94 6.01 -3.60 6.91
N CYS A 95 5.15 -3.79 5.91
CA CYS A 95 3.93 -4.59 6.07
C CYS A 95 4.26 -6.04 6.44
N LEU A 96 5.28 -6.64 5.81
CA LEU A 96 5.64 -8.04 6.02
C LEU A 96 6.45 -8.29 7.30
N THR A 97 7.29 -7.34 7.72
CA THR A 97 8.31 -7.56 8.76
C THR A 97 8.12 -6.71 10.00
N GLY A 98 7.38 -5.60 9.92
CA GLY A 98 7.29 -4.60 10.98
C GLY A 98 8.54 -3.73 11.11
N GLU A 99 9.52 -3.86 10.21
CA GLU A 99 10.72 -3.03 10.21
C GLU A 99 10.45 -1.70 9.49
N TYR A 100 10.48 -0.60 10.23
CA TYR A 100 10.31 0.73 9.66
C TYR A 100 11.53 1.12 8.83
N PRO A 101 11.33 1.64 7.60
CA PRO A 101 12.43 2.17 6.80
C PRO A 101 13.09 3.33 7.54
N SER A 102 14.42 3.27 7.65
CA SER A 102 15.28 4.26 8.31
C SER A 102 15.41 5.56 7.54
#